data_AF-A0A6P5SYB8-F1
#
_entry.id   AF-A0A6P5SYB8-F1
#
_cell.length_a   1.000
_cell.length_b   1.000
_cell.length_c   1.000
_cell.angle_alpha   90.00
_cell.angle_beta   90.00
_cell.angle_gamma   90.00
#
_symmetry.space_group_name_H-M   'P 1'
#
loop_
_entity.id
_entity.type
_entity.pdbx_description
1 polymer ?
#
loop_
_entity_poly.entity_id
_entity_poly.type
_entity_poly.pdbx_seq_one_letter_code
_entity_poly.pdbx_strand_id
1 'polypeptide(L)'
;MNLDHLPGDCFAHILSFTSPGDACRCSLVSWSFRTMADLDSVWEKFLPSDHAEILSRLVCPITYSSNKELFIRLCSPNLIDGGKKMFSIEKSTRKKCYMLSARDVSITWACNPLYWTWRPLVESRFAEVAELRTIWWLEICGTMNTQMLSPNTVYGAYLIAKLADRAYGFDSLPSEVSLEVGNFKSQGTVYLSTRHDQSRKQAAAAADLEHEHFSKRIRALRWRVLEGDHGGGLCERKDGWMEVEIGSFYNEGCANNDVKMSLKEVKGAHLKGGLIVEGIEIRPKI
;
A
#
# COMPACT_ATOMS: atom_id res chain seq x y z
N MET A 1 3.07 37.02 21.43
CA MET A 1 2.83 36.16 22.61
C MET A 1 4.14 35.48 22.94
N ASN A 2 4.73 35.72 24.11
CA ASN A 2 5.97 35.05 24.49
C ASN A 2 5.61 33.70 25.13
N LEU A 3 5.99 32.59 24.47
CA LEU A 3 5.69 31.23 24.92
C LEU A 3 6.45 30.86 26.21
N ASP A 4 7.49 31.62 26.56
CA ASP A 4 8.31 31.40 27.76
C ASP A 4 7.57 31.67 29.09
N HIS A 5 6.40 32.30 29.04
CA HIS A 5 5.58 32.56 30.22
C HIS A 5 4.50 31.51 30.47
N LEU A 6 4.35 30.53 29.58
CA LEU A 6 3.36 29.46 29.76
C LEU A 6 3.90 28.39 30.73
N PRO A 7 3.10 27.90 31.69
CA PRO A 7 3.48 26.73 32.48
C PRO A 7 3.78 25.54 31.57
N GLY A 8 4.77 24.73 31.97
CA GLY A 8 5.24 23.58 31.19
C GLY A 8 4.12 22.62 30.78
N ASP A 9 3.19 22.34 31.68
CA ASP A 9 2.04 21.45 31.43
C ASP A 9 1.09 22.03 30.38
N CYS A 10 0.86 23.35 30.39
CA CYS A 10 0.05 24.00 29.37
C CYS A 10 0.71 23.91 27.99
N PHE A 11 2.04 24.04 27.95
CA PHE A 11 2.80 23.96 26.71
C PHE A 11 2.80 22.52 26.16
N ALA A 12 3.04 21.52 27.01
CA ALA A 12 2.94 20.11 26.65
C ALA A 12 1.52 19.76 26.15
N HIS A 13 0.49 20.25 26.84
CA HIS A 13 -0.89 20.07 26.40
C HIS A 13 -1.11 20.66 25.00
N ILE A 14 -0.66 21.89 24.72
CA ILE A 14 -0.75 22.49 23.38
C ILE A 14 -0.01 21.62 22.35
N LEU A 15 1.23 21.20 22.64
CA LEU A 15 2.01 20.36 21.74
C LEU A 15 1.31 19.03 21.41
N SER A 16 0.56 18.46 22.34
CA SER A 16 -0.18 17.21 22.12
C SER A 16 -1.28 17.31 21.03
N PHE A 17 -1.71 18.53 20.69
CA PHE A 17 -2.64 18.80 19.57
C PHE A 17 -1.93 19.20 18.27
N THR A 18 -0.60 19.29 18.27
CA THR A 18 0.21 19.59 17.08
C THR A 18 0.62 18.32 16.33
N SER A 19 1.49 18.43 15.33
CA SER A 19 2.09 17.26 14.67
C SER A 19 3.35 16.78 15.42
N PRO A 20 3.73 15.49 15.31
CA PRO A 20 5.01 15.01 15.86
C PRO A 20 6.21 15.79 15.31
N GLY A 21 6.12 16.26 14.05
CA GLY A 21 7.14 17.10 13.44
C GLY A 21 7.26 18.47 14.10
N ASP A 22 6.15 19.08 14.49
CA ASP A 22 6.14 20.37 15.18
C ASP A 22 6.65 20.23 16.61
N ALA A 23 6.26 19.18 17.35
CA ALA A 23 6.85 18.87 18.65
C ALA A 23 8.38 18.71 18.56
N CYS A 24 8.87 17.98 17.55
CA CYS A 24 10.32 17.86 17.30
C CYS A 24 10.97 19.21 17.00
N ARG A 25 10.35 20.08 16.20
CA ARG A 25 10.88 21.42 15.91
C ARG A 25 10.91 22.31 17.15
N CYS A 26 9.85 22.29 17.96
CA CYS A 26 9.80 23.02 19.22
C CYS A 26 10.90 22.57 20.19
N SER A 27 11.27 21.29 20.19
CA SER A 27 12.36 20.75 21.02
C SER A 27 13.74 21.34 20.74
N LEU A 28 13.91 22.02 19.59
CA LEU A 28 15.15 22.66 19.18
C LEU A 28 15.26 24.12 19.65
N VAL A 29 14.17 24.72 20.15
CA VAL A 29 14.12 26.14 20.53
C VAL A 29 14.89 26.41 21.82
N SER A 30 14.67 25.59 22.86
CA SER A 30 15.34 25.71 24.17
C SER A 30 15.30 24.39 24.93
N TRP A 31 16.10 24.29 26.00
CA TRP A 31 16.10 23.11 26.88
C TRP A 31 14.74 22.87 27.54
N SER A 32 14.07 23.94 27.98
CA SER A 32 12.74 23.85 28.57
C SER A 32 11.73 23.30 27.56
N PHE A 33 11.76 23.78 26.31
CA PHE A 33 10.87 23.31 25.26
C PHE A 33 11.15 21.87 24.87
N ARG A 34 12.43 21.46 24.85
CA ARG A 34 12.82 20.07 24.64
C ARG A 34 12.21 19.15 25.68
N THR A 35 12.37 19.52 26.95
CA THR A 35 11.88 18.71 28.07
C THR A 35 10.36 18.52 27.98
N MET A 36 9.63 19.58 27.63
CA MET A 36 8.17 19.51 27.48
C MET A 36 7.72 18.78 26.21
N ALA A 37 8.42 18.97 25.09
CA ALA A 37 8.09 18.31 23.82
C ALA A 37 8.36 16.80 23.84
N ASP A 38 9.26 16.35 24.71
CA ASP A 38 9.64 14.94 24.85
C ASP A 38 8.87 14.22 25.96
N LEU A 39 7.90 14.88 26.62
CA LEU A 39 7.04 14.25 27.61
C LEU A 39 6.15 13.17 27.01
N ASP A 40 6.02 12.05 27.71
CA ASP A 40 5.21 10.91 27.27
C ASP A 40 3.73 11.25 27.10
N SER A 41 3.20 12.21 27.86
CA SER A 41 1.82 12.69 27.72
C SER A 41 1.54 13.36 26.37
N VAL A 42 2.57 13.96 25.75
CA VAL A 42 2.49 14.53 24.40
C VAL A 42 2.45 13.40 23.37
N TRP A 43 3.39 12.45 23.46
CA TRP A 43 3.54 11.37 22.49
C TRP A 43 2.45 10.30 22.60
N GLU A 44 1.84 10.13 23.77
CA GLU A 44 0.65 9.29 23.96
C GLU A 44 -0.51 9.73 23.04
N LYS A 45 -0.70 11.05 22.86
CA LYS A 45 -1.71 11.58 21.92
C LYS A 45 -1.34 11.39 20.46
N PHE A 46 -0.07 11.16 20.15
CA PHE A 46 0.40 10.89 18.80
C PHE A 46 0.27 9.43 18.40
N LEU A 47 0.29 8.52 19.39
CA LEU A 47 0.09 7.10 19.18
C LEU A 47 -1.38 6.79 18.86
N PRO A 48 -1.65 5.70 18.12
CA PRO A 48 -3.01 5.16 18.00
C PRO A 48 -3.57 4.79 19.36
N SER A 49 -4.86 5.02 19.58
CA SER A 49 -5.54 4.71 20.84
C SER A 49 -5.49 3.21 21.19
N ASP A 50 -5.41 2.36 20.18
CA ASP A 50 -5.31 0.90 20.26
C ASP A 50 -3.87 0.39 20.11
N HIS A 51 -2.85 1.23 20.35
CA HIS A 51 -1.44 0.81 20.23
C HIS A 51 -1.11 -0.42 21.09
N ALA A 52 -1.73 -0.58 22.27
CA ALA A 52 -1.55 -1.76 23.11
C ALA A 52 -2.02 -3.07 22.43
N GLU A 53 -3.13 -3.03 21.68
CA GLU A 53 -3.59 -4.16 20.88
C GLU A 53 -2.63 -4.43 19.71
N ILE A 54 -2.15 -3.38 19.05
CA ILE A 54 -1.18 -3.50 17.96
C ILE A 54 0.11 -4.16 18.47
N LEU A 55 0.58 -3.76 19.66
CA LEU A 55 1.78 -4.30 20.30
C LEU A 55 1.65 -5.79 20.62
N SER A 56 0.47 -6.26 21.05
CA SER A 56 0.25 -7.68 21.36
C SER A 56 0.24 -8.57 20.12
N ARG A 57 0.01 -7.98 18.93
CA ARG A 57 -0.03 -8.67 17.64
C ARG A 57 1.32 -8.73 16.92
N LEU A 58 2.34 -8.03 17.44
CA LEU A 58 3.68 -8.02 16.85
C LEU A 58 4.32 -9.40 16.86
N VAL A 59 4.98 -9.75 15.76
CA VAL A 59 5.81 -10.96 15.69
C VAL A 59 7.07 -10.82 16.55
N CYS A 60 7.69 -9.64 16.50
CA CYS A 60 8.87 -9.31 17.31
C CYS A 60 8.49 -8.19 18.29
N PRO A 61 8.50 -8.45 19.61
CA PRO A 61 8.20 -7.44 20.61
C PRO A 61 9.14 -6.23 20.51
N ILE A 62 8.59 -5.02 20.63
CA ILE A 62 9.36 -3.78 20.64
C ILE A 62 9.66 -3.40 22.09
N THR A 63 10.93 -3.29 22.42
CA THR A 63 11.39 -2.65 23.67
C THR A 63 11.49 -1.15 23.45
N TYR A 64 10.94 -0.34 24.36
CA TYR A 64 11.00 1.11 24.28
C TYR A 64 11.10 1.70 25.70
N SER A 65 11.70 2.89 25.80
CA SER A 65 11.90 3.63 27.05
C SER A 65 11.00 4.85 27.20
N SER A 66 10.34 5.27 26.11
CA SER A 66 9.40 6.39 26.05
C SER A 66 8.36 6.19 24.94
N ASN A 67 7.22 6.89 25.01
CA ASN A 67 6.20 6.93 23.96
C ASN A 67 6.73 7.53 22.66
N LYS A 68 7.69 8.45 22.75
CA LYS A 68 8.41 8.99 21.59
C LYS A 68 9.20 7.89 20.86
N GLU A 69 9.96 7.09 21.60
CA GLU A 69 10.68 5.96 21.02
C GLU A 69 9.72 4.94 20.40
N LEU A 70 8.64 4.61 21.11
CA LEU A 70 7.60 3.72 20.59
C LEU A 70 7.01 4.23 19.27
N PHE A 71 6.66 5.52 19.19
CA PHE A 71 6.13 6.13 17.96
C PHE A 71 7.13 5.99 16.80
N ILE A 72 8.41 6.31 17.02
CA ILE A 72 9.45 6.20 15.98
C ILE A 72 9.59 4.75 15.50
N ARG A 73 9.53 3.77 16.41
CA ARG A 73 9.58 2.34 16.07
C ARG A 73 8.36 1.90 15.27
N LEU A 74 7.16 2.35 15.64
CA LEU A 74 5.92 2.05 14.92
C LEU A 74 5.82 2.78 13.57
N CYS A 75 6.58 3.85 13.34
CA CYS A 75 6.72 4.44 11.99
C CYS A 75 7.55 3.59 11.04
N SER A 76 8.35 2.66 11.55
CA SER A 76 9.01 1.66 10.71
C SER A 76 8.06 0.49 10.45
N PRO A 77 8.17 -0.22 9.31
CA PRO A 77 7.29 -1.35 9.05
C PRO A 77 7.55 -2.51 10.02
N ASN A 78 6.49 -2.99 10.69
CA ASN A 78 6.54 -4.07 11.67
C ASN A 78 5.62 -5.22 11.29
N LEU A 79 6.09 -6.46 11.39
CA LEU A 79 5.26 -7.64 11.11
C LEU A 79 4.32 -7.92 12.28
N ILE A 80 3.05 -8.17 11.96
CA ILE A 80 1.99 -8.55 12.90
C ILE A 80 1.25 -9.81 12.43
N ASP A 81 0.39 -10.36 13.29
CA ASP A 81 -0.51 -11.48 12.97
C ASP A 81 0.22 -12.71 12.40
N GLY A 82 1.32 -13.11 13.06
CA GLY A 82 2.15 -14.23 12.61
C GLY A 82 2.91 -13.96 11.30
N GLY A 83 3.14 -12.68 10.97
CA GLY A 83 3.89 -12.27 9.79
C GLY A 83 3.05 -12.17 8.52
N LYS A 84 1.73 -12.28 8.63
CA LYS A 84 0.80 -12.20 7.50
C LYS A 84 0.45 -10.77 7.12
N LYS A 85 0.60 -9.83 8.05
CA LYS A 85 0.39 -8.41 7.82
C LYS A 85 1.58 -7.60 8.31
N MET A 86 1.72 -6.42 7.75
CA MET A 86 2.72 -5.44 8.16
C MET A 86 2.00 -4.16 8.57
N PHE A 87 2.41 -3.59 9.69
CA PHE A 87 1.87 -2.37 10.26
C PHE A 87 2.93 -1.26 10.28
N SER A 88 2.50 -0.04 10.01
CA SER A 88 3.29 1.16 10.31
C SER A 88 2.39 2.36 10.55
N ILE A 89 2.94 3.41 11.15
CA ILE A 89 2.28 4.71 11.30
C ILE A 89 2.86 5.68 10.27
N GLU A 90 2.01 6.36 9.51
CA GLU A 90 2.47 7.45 8.67
C GLU A 90 2.90 8.63 9.54
N LYS A 91 4.17 9.04 9.40
CA LYS A 91 4.85 10.02 10.25
C LYS A 91 4.14 11.37 10.32
N SER A 92 3.64 11.86 9.20
CA SER A 92 3.04 13.19 9.10
C SER A 92 1.61 13.23 9.62
N THR A 93 0.79 12.25 9.23
CA THR A 93 -0.65 12.24 9.52
C THR A 93 -1.01 11.44 10.77
N ARG A 94 -0.07 10.63 11.29
CA ARG A 94 -0.26 9.67 12.39
C ARG A 94 -1.30 8.59 12.11
N LYS A 95 -1.68 8.43 10.84
CA LYS A 95 -2.67 7.46 10.42
C LYS A 95 -2.00 6.11 10.22
N LYS A 96 -2.74 5.05 10.51
CA LYS A 96 -2.26 3.67 10.40
C LYS A 96 -2.11 3.28 8.93
N CYS A 97 -1.05 2.55 8.62
CA CYS A 97 -0.80 1.91 7.34
C CYS A 97 -0.72 0.40 7.56
N TYR A 98 -1.37 -0.37 6.69
CA TYR A 98 -1.30 -1.83 6.72
C TYR A 98 -0.91 -2.37 5.37
N MET A 99 -0.22 -3.51 5.37
CA MET A 99 -0.02 -4.30 4.17
C MET A 99 -0.39 -5.75 4.46
N LEU A 100 -1.25 -6.32 3.63
CA LEU A 100 -1.59 -7.73 3.61
C LEU A 100 -0.55 -8.47 2.77
N SER A 101 0.04 -9.54 3.28
CA SER A 101 0.95 -10.38 2.49
C SER A 101 0.21 -11.14 1.40
N ALA A 102 0.96 -11.68 0.43
CA ALA A 102 0.44 -12.62 -0.57
C ALA A 102 -0.27 -13.82 0.07
N ARG A 103 0.14 -14.23 1.27
CA ARG A 103 -0.48 -15.32 2.07
C ARG A 103 -1.77 -14.93 2.76
N ASP A 104 -2.04 -13.63 2.89
CA ASP A 104 -3.23 -13.08 3.55
C ASP A 104 -4.25 -12.49 2.55
N VAL A 105 -3.93 -12.55 1.25
CA VAL A 105 -4.85 -12.26 0.15
C VAL A 105 -5.29 -13.55 -0.54
N SER A 106 -6.51 -13.53 -1.08
CA SER A 106 -7.07 -14.64 -1.86
C SER A 106 -6.59 -14.55 -3.31
N ILE A 107 -5.77 -15.50 -3.72
CA ILE A 107 -5.29 -15.64 -5.10
C ILE A 107 -5.92 -16.90 -5.71
N THR A 108 -6.62 -16.75 -6.83
CA THR A 108 -7.31 -17.87 -7.49
C THR A 108 -6.29 -18.93 -7.96
N TRP A 109 -6.58 -20.19 -7.61
CA TRP A 109 -5.73 -21.37 -7.84
C TRP A 109 -4.32 -21.33 -7.24
N ALA A 110 -4.07 -20.50 -6.23
CA ALA A 110 -2.74 -20.37 -5.63
C ALA A 110 -2.22 -21.65 -4.93
N CYS A 111 -3.09 -22.60 -4.62
CA CYS A 111 -2.70 -23.92 -4.12
C CYS A 111 -2.19 -24.86 -5.22
N ASN A 112 -2.36 -24.52 -6.51
CA ASN A 112 -1.94 -25.37 -7.61
C ASN A 112 -0.52 -24.99 -8.07
N PRO A 113 0.49 -25.89 -7.89
CA PRO A 113 1.88 -25.61 -8.23
C PRO A 113 2.15 -25.49 -9.75
N LEU A 114 1.20 -25.91 -10.60
CA LEU A 114 1.28 -25.67 -12.05
C LEU A 114 1.10 -24.18 -12.38
N TYR A 115 0.33 -23.47 -11.57
CA TYR A 115 -0.04 -22.08 -11.82
C TYR A 115 0.74 -21.10 -10.95
N TRP A 116 0.97 -21.43 -9.68
CA TRP A 116 1.64 -20.54 -8.73
C TRP A 116 2.80 -21.22 -8.03
N THR A 117 3.84 -20.48 -7.74
CA THR A 117 4.98 -20.91 -6.92
C THR A 117 5.11 -19.96 -5.75
N TRP A 118 5.11 -20.52 -4.55
CA TRP A 118 5.41 -19.78 -3.32
C TRP A 118 6.91 -19.89 -3.06
N ARG A 119 7.58 -18.76 -2.88
CA ARG A 119 9.03 -18.75 -2.66
C ARG A 119 9.44 -17.61 -1.73
N PRO A 120 10.54 -17.76 -0.98
CA PRO A 120 11.16 -16.63 -0.31
C PRO A 120 11.79 -15.69 -1.34
N LEU A 121 11.76 -14.39 -1.04
CA LEU A 121 12.43 -13.37 -1.84
C LEU A 121 13.11 -12.37 -0.90
N VAL A 122 14.42 -12.20 -1.04
CA VAL A 122 15.26 -11.38 -0.13
C VAL A 122 14.79 -9.93 -0.05
N GLU A 123 14.28 -9.41 -1.17
CA GLU A 123 13.79 -8.03 -1.30
C GLU A 123 12.36 -7.86 -0.76
N SER A 124 11.71 -8.94 -0.33
CA SER A 124 10.35 -8.89 0.20
C SER A 124 10.33 -8.53 1.68
N ARG A 125 9.29 -7.79 2.04
CA ARG A 125 8.86 -7.48 3.40
C ARG A 125 8.26 -8.69 4.13
N PHE A 126 7.87 -9.72 3.39
CA PHE A 126 7.25 -10.94 3.92
C PHE A 126 8.13 -12.17 3.65
N ALA A 127 7.88 -13.24 4.41
CA ALA A 127 8.66 -14.47 4.31
C ALA A 127 8.51 -15.16 2.93
N GLU A 128 7.36 -15.02 2.30
CA GLU A 128 7.06 -15.63 1.01
C GLU A 128 6.26 -14.68 0.11
N VAL A 129 6.52 -14.79 -1.19
CA VAL A 129 5.78 -14.13 -2.26
C VAL A 129 5.12 -15.19 -3.15
N ALA A 130 4.08 -14.80 -3.89
CA ALA A 130 3.43 -15.66 -4.87
C ALA A 130 3.90 -15.30 -6.29
N GLU A 131 4.64 -16.19 -6.94
CA GLU A 131 5.04 -16.04 -8.33
C GLU A 131 4.10 -16.81 -9.25
N LEU A 132 3.52 -16.09 -10.19
CA LEU A 132 2.69 -16.64 -11.23
C LEU A 132 3.55 -17.36 -12.28
N ARG A 133 3.32 -18.66 -12.49
CA ARG A 133 3.95 -19.42 -13.57
C ARG A 133 3.27 -19.13 -14.90
N THR A 134 2.01 -19.55 -15.04
CA THR A 134 1.24 -19.38 -16.28
C THR A 134 -0.25 -19.58 -16.00
N ILE A 135 -1.11 -18.58 -16.27
CA ILE A 135 -2.58 -18.71 -16.26
C ILE A 135 -3.22 -17.84 -17.35
N TRP A 136 -4.47 -18.12 -17.71
CA TRP A 136 -5.30 -17.20 -18.51
C TRP A 136 -6.23 -16.33 -17.65
N TRP A 137 -6.63 -16.82 -16.46
CA TRP A 137 -7.53 -16.15 -15.52
C TRP A 137 -6.74 -15.68 -14.30
N LEU A 138 -6.59 -14.38 -14.12
CA LEU A 138 -5.93 -13.80 -12.94
C LEU A 138 -6.96 -13.15 -12.03
N GLU A 139 -6.96 -13.48 -10.74
CA GLU A 139 -7.82 -12.85 -9.74
C GLU A 139 -7.11 -12.85 -8.39
N ILE A 140 -6.95 -11.64 -7.84
CA ILE A 140 -6.33 -11.37 -6.55
C ILE A 140 -7.31 -10.50 -5.77
N CYS A 141 -7.71 -10.98 -4.59
CA CYS A 141 -8.68 -10.31 -3.73
C CYS A 141 -8.12 -10.16 -2.30
N GLY A 142 -8.12 -8.95 -1.77
CA GLY A 142 -7.82 -8.68 -0.36
C GLY A 142 -9.05 -8.20 0.38
N THR A 143 -9.13 -8.53 1.67
CA THR A 143 -10.18 -8.04 2.55
C THR A 143 -9.55 -7.55 3.84
N MET A 144 -10.00 -6.41 4.35
CA MET A 144 -9.56 -5.89 5.64
C MET A 144 -10.69 -5.18 6.36
N ASN A 145 -10.74 -5.31 7.68
CA ASN A 145 -11.76 -4.66 8.47
C ASN A 145 -11.46 -3.16 8.65
N THR A 146 -12.47 -2.30 8.50
CA THR A 146 -12.30 -0.84 8.59
C THR A 146 -11.99 -0.35 10.01
N GLN A 147 -12.30 -1.13 11.06
CA GLN A 147 -11.98 -0.78 12.45
C GLN A 147 -10.48 -0.83 12.74
N MET A 148 -9.72 -1.59 11.94
CA MET A 148 -8.26 -1.59 12.06
C MET A 148 -7.65 -0.27 11.57
N LEU A 149 -8.35 0.47 10.72
CA LEU A 149 -7.88 1.72 10.10
C LEU A 149 -8.21 2.94 10.97
N SER A 150 -7.40 3.99 10.84
CA SER A 150 -7.71 5.27 11.48
C SER A 150 -8.99 5.89 10.90
N PRO A 151 -9.86 6.47 11.73
CA PRO A 151 -11.09 7.13 11.29
C PRO A 151 -10.81 8.48 10.61
N ASN A 152 -11.83 9.03 9.99
CA ASN A 152 -11.83 10.29 9.25
C ASN A 152 -10.63 10.43 8.31
N THR A 153 -10.40 9.42 7.47
CA THR A 153 -9.21 9.34 6.62
C THR A 153 -9.55 8.73 5.27
N VAL A 154 -9.07 9.35 4.19
CA VAL A 154 -9.12 8.75 2.85
C VAL A 154 -7.96 7.78 2.72
N TYR A 155 -8.26 6.52 2.40
CA TYR A 155 -7.27 5.48 2.14
C TYR A 155 -7.21 5.16 0.66
N GLY A 156 -6.00 4.88 0.17
CA GLY A 156 -5.77 4.18 -1.09
C GLY A 156 -5.36 2.73 -0.84
N ALA A 157 -5.82 1.82 -1.69
CA ALA A 157 -5.39 0.43 -1.74
C ALA A 157 -4.54 0.18 -2.97
N TYR A 158 -3.38 -0.44 -2.78
CA TYR A 158 -2.36 -0.63 -3.81
C TYR A 158 -1.92 -2.09 -3.85
N LEU A 159 -1.99 -2.73 -5.01
CA LEU A 159 -1.33 -4.02 -5.22
C LEU A 159 0.18 -3.78 -5.34
N ILE A 160 0.98 -4.46 -4.54
CA ILE A 160 2.44 -4.41 -4.63
C ILE A 160 2.96 -5.69 -5.29
N ALA A 161 3.66 -5.52 -6.41
CA ALA A 161 4.12 -6.62 -7.23
C ALA A 161 5.41 -6.30 -7.99
N LYS A 162 6.06 -7.35 -8.50
CA LYS A 162 7.16 -7.31 -9.46
C LYS A 162 6.81 -8.13 -10.69
N LEU A 163 7.54 -7.89 -11.77
CA LEU A 163 7.53 -8.74 -12.95
C LEU A 163 8.91 -9.40 -13.04
N ALA A 164 8.93 -10.72 -13.16
CA ALA A 164 10.15 -11.47 -13.44
C ALA A 164 10.70 -11.09 -14.82
N ASP A 165 12.00 -11.30 -15.06
CA ASP A 165 12.66 -10.95 -16.33
C ASP A 165 12.00 -11.58 -17.57
N ARG A 166 11.38 -12.76 -17.40
CA ARG A 166 10.67 -13.49 -18.45
C ARG A 166 9.15 -13.32 -18.37
N ALA A 167 8.66 -12.28 -17.71
CA ALA A 167 7.23 -12.03 -17.61
C ALA A 167 6.60 -11.74 -18.98
N TYR A 168 5.37 -12.19 -19.18
CA TYR A 168 4.64 -12.03 -20.44
C TYR A 168 3.13 -11.96 -20.21
N GLY A 169 2.40 -11.47 -21.23
CA GLY A 169 0.94 -11.47 -21.27
C GLY A 169 0.25 -10.28 -20.59
N PHE A 170 0.93 -9.54 -19.72
CA PHE A 170 0.33 -8.44 -18.94
C PHE A 170 0.17 -7.10 -19.67
N ASP A 171 0.64 -7.01 -20.91
CA ASP A 171 0.54 -5.83 -21.76
C ASP A 171 -0.61 -5.92 -22.78
N SER A 172 -1.28 -7.07 -22.84
CA SER A 172 -2.26 -7.40 -23.87
C SER A 172 -3.66 -6.89 -23.53
N LEU A 173 -4.13 -7.11 -22.31
CA LEU A 173 -5.44 -6.64 -21.85
C LEU A 173 -5.31 -5.89 -20.52
N PRO A 174 -6.17 -4.88 -20.28
CA PRO A 174 -6.23 -4.25 -18.98
C PRO A 174 -6.84 -5.21 -17.96
N SER A 175 -6.34 -5.15 -16.74
CA SER A 175 -6.96 -5.79 -15.58
C SER A 175 -8.02 -4.85 -14.98
N GLU A 176 -9.17 -5.40 -14.61
CA GLU A 176 -10.22 -4.70 -13.88
C GLU A 176 -9.84 -4.61 -12.41
N VAL A 177 -9.92 -3.42 -11.82
CA VAL A 177 -9.78 -3.21 -10.38
C VAL A 177 -11.11 -2.79 -9.79
N SER A 178 -11.39 -3.24 -8.57
CA SER A 178 -12.54 -2.75 -7.82
C SER A 178 -12.29 -2.70 -6.33
N LEU A 179 -12.95 -1.76 -5.68
CA LEU A 179 -12.92 -1.56 -4.24
C LEU A 179 -14.35 -1.37 -3.73
N GLU A 180 -14.71 -2.09 -2.67
CA GLU A 180 -16.05 -2.08 -2.07
C GLU A 180 -15.95 -1.92 -0.55
N VAL A 181 -16.70 -0.98 0.02
CA VAL A 181 -16.79 -0.73 1.47
C VAL A 181 -18.23 -0.36 1.82
N GLY A 182 -18.95 -1.26 2.50
CA GLY A 182 -20.38 -1.07 2.78
C GLY A 182 -21.17 -0.84 1.48
N ASN A 183 -21.82 0.33 1.35
CA ASN A 183 -22.57 0.70 0.15
C ASN A 183 -21.71 1.40 -0.93
N PHE A 184 -20.46 1.74 -0.62
CA PHE A 184 -19.55 2.37 -1.57
C PHE A 184 -18.89 1.33 -2.46
N LYS A 185 -18.86 1.58 -3.76
CA LYS A 185 -18.17 0.76 -4.75
C LYS A 185 -17.50 1.62 -5.79
N SER A 186 -16.23 1.32 -6.05
CA SER A 186 -15.43 1.90 -7.12
C SER A 186 -14.91 0.81 -8.04
N GLN A 187 -14.82 1.10 -9.33
CA GLN A 187 -14.30 0.20 -10.35
C GLN A 187 -13.45 0.98 -11.35
N GLY A 188 -12.43 0.33 -11.89
CA GLY A 188 -11.55 0.90 -12.89
C GLY A 188 -10.81 -0.18 -13.67
N THR A 189 -9.91 0.24 -14.55
CA THR A 189 -9.07 -0.64 -15.35
C THR A 189 -7.63 -0.15 -15.33
N VAL A 190 -6.69 -1.07 -15.16
CA VAL A 190 -5.25 -0.80 -15.03
C VAL A 190 -4.46 -1.73 -15.95
N TYR A 191 -3.26 -1.32 -16.36
CA TYR A 191 -2.36 -2.20 -17.12
C TYR A 191 -1.20 -2.66 -16.24
N LEU A 192 -1.00 -3.97 -16.18
CA LEU A 192 0.12 -4.62 -15.48
C LEU A 192 1.40 -4.64 -16.34
N SER A 193 1.71 -3.54 -17.04
CA SER A 193 2.92 -3.43 -17.88
C SER A 193 3.83 -2.30 -17.40
N THR A 194 5.14 -2.47 -17.56
CA THR A 194 6.13 -1.43 -17.19
C THR A 194 6.24 -0.38 -18.30
N ARG A 195 6.52 0.88 -17.92
CA ARG A 195 6.79 1.96 -18.88
C ARG A 195 8.04 1.69 -19.74
N HIS A 196 9.00 0.92 -19.22
CA HIS A 196 10.23 0.56 -19.93
C HIS A 196 9.98 -0.43 -21.07
N ASP A 197 9.04 -1.36 -20.87
CA ASP A 197 8.63 -2.31 -21.90
C ASP A 197 7.78 -1.59 -22.97
N GLN A 198 7.03 -0.56 -22.59
CA GLN A 198 6.26 0.28 -23.51
C GLN A 198 7.15 1.13 -24.43
N SER A 199 8.26 1.68 -23.94
CA SER A 199 9.20 2.49 -24.75
C SER A 199 10.06 1.63 -25.70
N ARG A 200 10.53 0.46 -25.25
CA ARG A 200 11.17 -0.53 -26.14
C ARG A 200 10.22 -1.04 -27.23
N LYS A 201 8.97 -1.36 -26.88
CA LYS A 201 7.96 -1.81 -27.84
C LYS A 201 7.50 -0.69 -28.79
N GLN A 202 7.47 0.57 -28.35
CA GLN A 202 7.23 1.71 -29.24
C GLN A 202 8.37 1.91 -30.25
N ALA A 203 9.63 1.75 -29.84
CA ALA A 203 10.77 1.81 -30.74
C ALA A 203 10.79 0.64 -31.75
N ALA A 204 10.47 -0.58 -31.30
CA ALA A 204 10.37 -1.76 -32.17
C ALA A 204 9.17 -1.68 -33.14
N ALA A 205 8.01 -1.21 -32.68
CA ALA A 205 6.82 -1.03 -33.52
C ALA A 205 6.93 0.14 -34.51
N ALA A 206 7.88 1.08 -34.29
CA ALA A 206 8.24 2.09 -35.28
C ALA A 206 9.15 1.52 -36.38
N ALA A 207 9.86 0.42 -36.10
CA ALA A 207 10.71 -0.27 -37.06
C ALA A 207 9.94 -1.33 -37.89
N ASP A 208 8.94 -1.98 -37.28
CA ASP A 208 8.14 -3.04 -37.95
C ASP A 208 6.78 -2.51 -38.43
N LEU A 209 6.80 -1.84 -39.59
CA LEU A 209 5.61 -1.69 -40.43
C LEU A 209 5.37 -3.01 -41.17
N GLU A 210 4.67 -3.96 -40.54
CA GLU A 210 3.77 -4.96 -41.19
C GLU A 210 3.41 -6.11 -40.23
N HIS A 211 2.52 -5.85 -39.26
CA HIS A 211 1.52 -6.86 -38.91
C HIS A 211 0.19 -6.26 -38.41
N GLU A 212 -0.87 -6.75 -39.05
CA GLU A 212 -2.14 -6.10 -39.31
C GLU A 212 -3.18 -6.15 -38.16
N HIS A 213 -4.02 -5.11 -38.14
CA HIS A 213 -5.34 -4.95 -37.50
C HIS A 213 -5.51 -5.20 -35.99
N PHE A 214 -4.92 -6.24 -35.38
CA PHE A 214 -5.04 -6.51 -33.94
C PHE A 214 -4.21 -5.52 -33.11
N SER A 215 -2.99 -5.24 -33.58
CA SER A 215 -2.05 -4.28 -33.00
C SER A 215 -2.65 -2.86 -32.91
N LYS A 216 -3.31 -2.40 -33.99
CA LYS A 216 -3.98 -1.08 -34.04
C LYS A 216 -5.11 -0.97 -33.03
N ARG A 217 -5.89 -2.05 -32.80
CA ARG A 217 -7.03 -2.05 -31.88
C ARG A 217 -6.59 -2.07 -30.42
N ILE A 218 -5.54 -2.83 -30.09
CA ILE A 218 -4.87 -2.79 -28.78
C ILE A 218 -4.28 -1.40 -28.54
N ARG A 219 -3.62 -0.81 -29.54
CA ARG A 219 -3.08 0.56 -29.46
C ARG A 219 -4.19 1.59 -29.19
N ALA A 220 -5.32 1.51 -29.91
CA ALA A 220 -6.52 2.33 -29.71
C ALA A 220 -7.20 2.16 -28.33
N LEU A 221 -7.11 0.98 -27.72
CA LEU A 221 -7.56 0.75 -26.33
C LEU A 221 -6.58 1.33 -25.31
N ARG A 222 -5.27 1.25 -25.58
CA ARG A 222 -4.23 1.88 -24.74
C ARG A 222 -4.38 3.40 -24.69
N TRP A 223 -4.58 4.06 -25.84
CA TRP A 223 -4.72 5.53 -25.87
C TRP A 223 -5.97 6.03 -25.16
N ARG A 224 -7.11 5.34 -25.25
CA ARG A 224 -8.34 5.74 -24.56
C ARG A 224 -8.24 5.66 -23.03
N VAL A 225 -7.41 4.77 -22.50
CA VAL A 225 -7.15 4.69 -21.05
C VAL A 225 -6.15 5.77 -20.60
N LEU A 226 -5.25 6.20 -21.49
CA LEU A 226 -4.28 7.27 -21.22
C LEU A 226 -4.87 8.69 -21.39
N GLU A 227 -5.93 8.85 -22.20
CA GLU A 227 -6.66 10.12 -22.37
C GLU A 227 -7.66 10.41 -21.23
N GLY A 228 -7.92 9.44 -20.35
CA GLY A 228 -8.48 9.71 -19.03
C GLY A 228 -7.34 10.13 -18.10
N ASP A 229 -7.49 11.24 -17.39
CA ASP A 229 -6.52 11.89 -16.48
C ASP A 229 -5.98 10.98 -15.33
N HIS A 230 -6.23 9.67 -15.36
CA HIS A 230 -5.98 8.68 -14.29
C HIS A 230 -5.43 7.33 -14.84
N GLY A 231 -4.60 7.36 -15.89
CA GLY A 231 -4.02 6.16 -16.52
C GLY A 231 -3.10 5.35 -15.57
N GLY A 232 -3.71 4.45 -14.78
CA GLY A 232 -3.07 3.57 -13.80
C GLY A 232 -2.29 2.42 -14.44
N GLY A 233 -1.02 2.65 -14.73
CA GLY A 233 -0.04 1.60 -14.98
C GLY A 233 0.73 1.25 -13.71
N LEU A 234 1.61 0.23 -13.79
CA LEU A 234 2.58 -0.05 -12.73
C LEU A 234 3.50 1.17 -12.53
N CYS A 235 3.53 1.68 -11.29
CA CYS A 235 4.44 2.74 -10.88
C CYS A 235 5.59 2.13 -10.08
N GLU A 236 6.82 2.43 -10.47
CA GLU A 236 8.01 1.96 -9.76
C GLU A 236 8.19 2.72 -8.43
N ARG A 237 8.45 1.96 -7.37
CA ARG A 237 8.72 2.46 -6.03
C ARG A 237 10.23 2.54 -5.81
N LYS A 238 10.64 3.32 -4.81
CA LYS A 238 12.05 3.47 -4.43
C LYS A 238 12.70 2.18 -3.92
N ASP A 239 11.89 1.21 -3.49
CA ASP A 239 12.31 -0.11 -3.02
C ASP A 239 12.43 -1.15 -4.16
N GLY A 240 12.25 -0.73 -5.42
CA GLY A 240 12.31 -1.58 -6.61
C GLY A 240 11.08 -2.45 -6.82
N TRP A 241 10.05 -2.36 -5.97
CA TRP A 241 8.74 -2.93 -6.23
C TRP A 241 7.92 -2.00 -7.13
N MET A 242 6.86 -2.54 -7.72
CA MET A 242 5.87 -1.75 -8.45
C MET A 242 4.55 -1.73 -7.68
N GLU A 243 3.81 -0.64 -7.81
CA GLU A 243 2.47 -0.51 -7.27
C GLU A 243 1.42 -0.20 -8.32
N VAL A 244 0.20 -0.70 -8.08
CA VAL A 244 -0.99 -0.43 -8.88
C VAL A 244 -2.10 -0.01 -7.94
N GLU A 245 -2.68 1.16 -8.16
CA GLU A 245 -3.84 1.60 -7.40
C GLU A 245 -5.07 0.75 -7.78
N ILE A 246 -5.64 0.08 -6.79
CA ILE A 246 -6.91 -0.67 -6.91
C ILE A 246 -8.09 0.30 -6.76
N GLY A 247 -7.95 1.28 -5.87
CA GLY A 247 -8.93 2.33 -5.63
C GLY A 247 -8.72 3.03 -4.30
N SER A 248 -9.61 3.97 -3.97
CA SER A 248 -9.61 4.71 -2.72
C SER A 248 -10.99 4.78 -2.08
N PHE A 249 -11.03 4.93 -0.76
CA PHE A 249 -12.27 5.05 0.03
C PHE A 249 -12.05 5.94 1.25
N TYR A 250 -13.14 6.50 1.78
CA TYR A 250 -13.12 7.23 3.04
C TYR A 250 -13.54 6.32 4.20
N ASN A 251 -12.72 6.27 5.26
CA ASN A 251 -13.08 5.58 6.49
C ASN A 251 -13.62 6.58 7.52
N GLU A 252 -14.92 6.53 7.79
CA GLU A 252 -15.56 7.34 8.85
C GLU A 252 -15.19 6.84 10.25
N GLY A 253 -15.00 5.52 10.42
CA GLY A 253 -14.67 4.86 11.69
C GLY A 253 -15.84 4.35 12.52
N CYS A 254 -17.07 4.77 12.24
CA CYS A 254 -18.26 4.34 13.00
C CYS A 254 -18.80 2.96 12.57
N ALA A 255 -18.56 2.55 11.32
CA ALA A 255 -19.10 1.32 10.77
C ALA A 255 -18.07 0.17 10.83
N ASN A 256 -18.51 -1.00 11.28
CA ASN A 256 -17.74 -2.24 11.21
C ASN A 256 -17.97 -2.92 9.85
N ASN A 257 -17.33 -2.38 8.82
CA ASN A 257 -17.39 -2.91 7.46
C ASN A 257 -16.07 -3.58 7.10
N ASP A 258 -16.11 -4.43 6.08
CA ASP A 258 -14.91 -4.91 5.44
C ASP A 258 -14.68 -4.13 4.14
N VAL A 259 -13.46 -3.64 3.95
CA VAL A 259 -12.99 -3.18 2.65
C VAL A 259 -12.54 -4.38 1.82
N LYS A 260 -13.19 -4.59 0.68
CA LYS A 260 -12.84 -5.60 -0.31
C LYS A 260 -12.12 -4.94 -1.46
N MET A 261 -10.96 -5.46 -1.81
CA MET A 261 -10.08 -4.95 -2.86
C MET A 261 -9.85 -6.08 -3.85
N SER A 262 -10.01 -5.85 -5.15
CA SER A 262 -9.78 -6.89 -6.14
C SER A 262 -9.11 -6.38 -7.39
N LEU A 263 -8.17 -7.16 -7.92
CA LEU A 263 -7.67 -7.04 -9.29
C LEU A 263 -8.01 -8.32 -10.04
N LYS A 264 -8.63 -8.17 -11.22
CA LYS A 264 -9.15 -9.28 -12.01
C LYS A 264 -8.83 -9.11 -13.48
N GLU A 265 -8.37 -10.18 -14.10
CA GLU A 265 -8.19 -10.25 -15.54
C GLU A 265 -8.73 -11.60 -16.02
N VAL A 266 -10.05 -11.63 -16.11
CA VAL A 266 -10.86 -12.82 -16.40
C VAL A 266 -11.44 -12.79 -17.82
N LYS A 267 -11.42 -11.60 -18.44
CA LYS A 267 -11.93 -11.36 -19.79
C LYS A 267 -10.77 -11.53 -20.77
N GLY A 268 -10.50 -12.75 -21.21
CA GLY A 268 -9.48 -13.06 -22.21
C GLY A 268 -8.91 -14.47 -22.06
N ALA A 269 -8.51 -15.08 -23.17
CA ALA A 269 -7.91 -16.43 -23.20
C ALA A 269 -6.38 -16.40 -23.37
N HIS A 270 -5.74 -15.24 -23.19
CA HIS A 270 -4.30 -15.11 -23.38
C HIS A 270 -3.56 -15.56 -22.11
N LEU A 271 -2.46 -16.28 -22.31
CA LEU A 271 -1.62 -16.73 -21.23
C LEU A 271 -0.75 -15.56 -20.72
N LYS A 272 -0.60 -15.50 -19.40
CA LYS A 272 0.31 -14.58 -18.72
C LYS A 272 1.08 -15.30 -17.63
N GLY A 273 2.28 -14.83 -17.34
CA GLY A 273 3.22 -15.47 -16.44
C GLY A 273 4.30 -14.51 -15.98
N GLY A 274 4.89 -14.77 -14.81
CA GLY A 274 5.98 -13.99 -14.23
C GLY A 274 5.58 -12.84 -13.30
N LEU A 275 4.30 -12.72 -12.91
CA LEU A 275 3.88 -11.76 -11.88
C LEU A 275 4.27 -12.27 -10.50
N ILE A 276 5.04 -11.49 -9.75
CA ILE A 276 5.44 -11.77 -8.38
C ILE A 276 4.63 -10.86 -7.47
N VAL A 277 3.68 -11.42 -6.73
CA VAL A 277 2.81 -10.68 -5.81
C VAL A 277 3.42 -10.68 -4.42
N GLU A 278 3.64 -9.50 -3.86
CA GLU A 278 4.02 -9.35 -2.45
C GLU A 278 2.82 -9.21 -1.55
N GLY A 279 1.80 -8.47 -2.00
CA GLY A 279 0.65 -8.17 -1.16
C GLY A 279 -0.17 -6.96 -1.61
N ILE A 280 -1.10 -6.54 -0.75
CA ILE A 280 -1.91 -5.33 -0.92
C ILE A 280 -1.63 -4.36 0.22
N GLU A 281 -1.20 -3.15 -0.10
CA GLU A 281 -0.92 -2.07 0.84
C GLU A 281 -2.12 -1.11 0.92
N ILE A 282 -2.59 -0.83 2.13
CA ILE A 282 -3.63 0.14 2.44
C ILE A 282 -2.99 1.27 3.26
N ARG A 283 -2.96 2.47 2.68
CA ARG A 283 -2.32 3.64 3.29
C ARG A 283 -3.15 4.91 3.08
N PRO A 284 -3.02 5.92 3.96
CA PRO A 284 -3.65 7.22 3.79
C PRO A 284 -3.26 7.85 2.45
N LYS A 285 -4.23 8.44 1.75
CA LYS A 285 -4.00 9.23 0.54
C LYS A 285 -3.74 10.68 0.97
N ILE A 286 -2.54 11.18 0.69
CA ILE A 286 -2.04 12.51 1.05
C ILE A 286 -2.06 13.41 -0.17
#